data_AF-A0A0B1RTN6-F1
#
_entry.id   AF-A0A0B1RTN6-F1
#
_cell.length_a   1.000
_cell.length_b   1.000
_cell.length_c   1.000
_cell.angle_alpha   90.00
_cell.angle_beta   90.00
_cell.angle_gamma   90.00
#
_symmetry.space_group_name_H-M   'P 1'
#
loop_
_entity.id
_entity.type
_entity.pdbx_description
1 polymer ?
#
loop_
_entity_poly.entity_id
_entity_poly.type
_entity_poly.pdbx_seq_one_letter_code
_entity_poly.pdbx_strand_id
1 'polypeptide(L)'
;LKTPSSDTYELFYVRNGIRIPVPVTKEGVLWDVDKDRKFKNPAIPPGGNLCDAFKGTVKPPNWRINPCEDDGFENVDLIVWMRTAALPNFRKLWRLVDRNANVPFAPGVFQNGLPAGQYEMVVHSSELF
;
A
#
# COMPACT_ATOMS: atom_id res chain seq x y z
N LEU A 1 -1.33 2.33 20.62
CA LEU A 1 -1.07 1.56 19.38
C LEU A 1 -0.22 2.43 18.47
N LYS A 2 0.98 1.98 18.07
CA LYS A 2 1.89 2.73 17.19
C LYS A 2 1.27 2.80 15.79
N THR A 3 1.35 3.95 15.13
CA THR A 3 0.78 4.16 13.78
C THR A 3 1.38 3.19 12.77
N PRO A 4 0.60 2.74 11.78
CA PRO A 4 1.17 2.24 10.53
C PRO A 4 2.13 3.27 9.95
N SER A 5 3.21 2.80 9.31
CA SER A 5 4.04 3.68 8.49
C SER A 5 3.15 4.34 7.43
N SER A 6 2.96 5.65 7.50
CA SER A 6 2.19 6.42 6.52
C SER A 6 3.03 7.00 5.38
N ASP A 7 4.33 6.65 5.34
CA ASP A 7 5.23 7.04 4.26
C ASP A 7 4.83 6.35 2.96
N THR A 8 4.87 7.11 1.87
CA THR A 8 4.66 6.58 0.52
C THR A 8 5.92 6.75 -0.32
N TYR A 9 6.02 5.93 -1.35
CA TYR A 9 7.23 5.82 -2.16
C TYR A 9 6.86 5.90 -3.64
N GLU A 10 7.74 6.49 -4.44
CA GLU A 10 7.68 6.41 -5.89
C GLU A 10 9.04 5.95 -6.40
N LEU A 11 9.05 5.01 -7.33
CA LEU A 11 10.27 4.48 -7.93
C LEU A 11 10.27 4.80 -9.42
N PHE A 12 11.38 5.35 -9.90
CA PHE A 12 11.56 5.72 -11.31
C PHE A 12 12.79 5.01 -11.88
N TYR A 13 12.64 4.46 -13.08
CA TYR A 13 13.75 4.02 -13.92
C TYR A 13 14.21 5.20 -14.79
N VAL A 14 15.49 5.55 -14.71
CA VAL A 14 16.05 6.70 -15.43
C VAL A 14 16.73 6.22 -16.71
N ARG A 15 16.22 6.67 -17.85
CA ARG A 15 16.78 6.35 -19.17
C ARG A 15 16.95 7.62 -20.00
N ASN A 16 18.20 7.93 -20.39
CA ASN A 16 18.53 9.14 -21.16
C ASN A 16 18.00 10.44 -20.53
N GLY A 17 18.05 10.54 -19.20
CA GLY A 17 17.54 11.70 -18.45
C GLY A 17 16.00 11.73 -18.27
N ILE A 18 15.26 10.76 -18.81
CA ILE A 18 13.81 10.64 -18.64
C ILE A 18 13.50 9.72 -17.47
N ARG A 19 12.61 10.16 -16.58
CA ARG A 19 12.05 9.35 -15.49
C ARG A 19 10.85 8.53 -15.99
N ILE A 20 10.98 7.22 -15.97
CA ILE A 20 9.91 6.27 -16.29
C ILE A 20 9.38 5.70 -14.98
N PRO A 21 8.11 5.92 -14.60
CA PRO A 21 7.58 5.38 -13.35
C PRO A 21 7.57 3.85 -13.38
N VAL A 22 8.08 3.23 -12.32
CA VAL A 22 8.00 1.79 -12.12
C VAL A 22 6.58 1.46 -11.65
N PRO A 23 5.79 0.69 -12.43
CA PRO A 23 4.46 0.32 -12.03
C PRO A 23 4.52 -0.68 -10.87
N VAL A 24 3.71 -0.45 -9.86
CA VAL A 24 3.66 -1.29 -8.66
C VAL A 24 2.21 -1.63 -8.31
N THR A 25 2.02 -2.78 -7.68
CA THR A 25 0.70 -3.34 -7.37
C THR A 25 0.58 -3.78 -5.90
N LYS A 26 -0.64 -3.74 -5.37
CA LYS A 26 -1.06 -4.35 -4.10
C LYS A 26 -1.44 -5.83 -4.26
N GLU A 27 -1.76 -6.29 -5.47
CA GLU A 27 -2.09 -7.68 -5.76
C GLU A 27 -0.90 -8.59 -5.41
N GLY A 28 -1.18 -9.69 -4.71
CA GLY A 28 -0.15 -10.63 -4.25
C GLY A 28 0.67 -10.20 -3.02
N VAL A 29 0.41 -9.02 -2.44
CA VAL A 29 1.08 -8.57 -1.19
C VAL A 29 0.56 -9.32 0.05
N LEU A 30 -0.74 -9.64 0.05
CA LEU A 30 -1.38 -10.34 1.16
C LEU A 30 -1.38 -11.86 0.94
N TRP A 31 -1.32 -12.59 2.06
CA TRP A 31 -1.60 -14.02 2.10
C TRP A 31 -3.11 -14.21 2.06
N ASP A 32 -3.58 -15.22 1.31
CA ASP A 32 -5.01 -15.47 1.09
C ASP A 32 -5.81 -15.54 2.40
N VAL A 33 -5.27 -16.20 3.42
CA VAL A 33 -5.95 -16.32 4.72
C VAL A 33 -6.19 -14.96 5.39
N ASP A 34 -5.24 -14.03 5.29
CA ASP A 34 -5.40 -12.70 5.89
C ASP A 34 -6.45 -11.89 5.13
N LYS A 35 -6.38 -11.95 3.79
CA LYS A 35 -7.33 -11.25 2.90
C LYS A 35 -8.76 -11.80 3.01
N ASP A 36 -8.90 -13.12 3.05
CA ASP A 36 -10.21 -13.77 2.86
C ASP A 36 -10.90 -14.10 4.17
N ARG A 37 -10.16 -14.25 5.28
CA ARG A 37 -10.73 -14.74 6.54
C ARG A 37 -10.53 -13.84 7.75
N LYS A 38 -9.35 -13.24 7.92
CA LYS A 38 -9.01 -12.54 9.17
C LYS A 38 -9.43 -11.08 9.19
N PHE A 39 -9.17 -10.37 8.11
CA PHE A 39 -9.40 -8.94 8.03
C PHE A 39 -10.64 -8.69 7.18
N LYS A 40 -11.70 -8.24 7.83
CA LYS A 40 -12.97 -7.91 7.17
C LYS A 40 -13.55 -6.62 7.70
N ASN A 41 -14.08 -5.84 6.78
CA ASN A 41 -14.87 -4.68 7.13
C ASN A 41 -16.19 -5.10 7.80
N PRO A 42 -16.74 -4.27 8.70
CA PRO A 42 -18.09 -4.48 9.21
C PRO A 42 -19.11 -4.47 8.07
N ALA A 43 -20.24 -5.15 8.27
CA ALA A 43 -21.29 -5.20 7.27
C ALA A 43 -21.82 -3.79 6.97
N ILE A 44 -21.87 -3.43 5.69
CA ILE A 44 -22.40 -2.16 5.24
C ILE A 44 -23.93 -2.18 5.41
N PRO A 45 -24.52 -1.18 6.09
CA PRO A 45 -25.98 -1.11 6.24
C PRO A 45 -26.67 -0.94 4.88
N PRO A 46 -27.92 -1.42 4.72
CA PRO A 46 -28.64 -1.28 3.46
C PRO A 46 -28.72 0.17 2.98
N GLY A 47 -28.26 0.44 1.75
CA GLY A 47 -28.23 1.79 1.16
C GLY A 47 -27.16 2.73 1.72
N GLY A 48 -26.26 2.24 2.60
CA GLY A 48 -25.15 3.01 3.15
C GLY A 48 -23.82 2.74 2.45
N ASN A 49 -22.76 3.30 3.05
CA ASN A 49 -21.36 3.12 2.63
C ASN A 49 -20.50 2.57 3.78
N LEU A 50 -19.20 2.40 3.51
CA LEU A 50 -18.25 1.91 4.51
C LEU A 50 -18.20 2.81 5.75
N CYS A 51 -18.25 4.13 5.60
CA CYS A 51 -18.24 5.05 6.75
C CYS A 51 -19.50 4.94 7.60
N ASP A 52 -20.66 4.61 7.01
CA ASP A 52 -21.87 4.30 7.78
C ASP A 52 -21.68 3.07 8.67
N ALA A 53 -20.94 2.07 8.20
CA ALA A 53 -20.62 0.86 8.96
C ALA A 53 -19.68 1.12 10.15
N PHE A 54 -18.94 2.24 10.14
CA PHE A 54 -18.05 2.67 11.23
C PHE A 54 -18.68 3.72 12.16
N LYS A 55 -19.96 4.08 11.98
CA LYS A 55 -20.65 5.05 12.85
C LYS A 55 -20.61 4.63 14.32
N GLY A 56 -20.37 5.60 15.21
CA GLY A 56 -20.22 5.35 16.65
C GLY A 56 -18.82 4.89 17.07
N THR A 57 -17.89 4.77 16.13
CA THR A 57 -16.46 4.57 16.42
C THR A 57 -15.66 5.85 16.24
N VAL A 58 -14.43 5.87 16.74
CA VAL A 58 -13.47 6.96 16.53
C VAL A 58 -12.18 6.40 15.94
N LYS A 59 -11.55 7.14 15.03
CA LYS A 59 -10.23 6.76 14.53
C LYS A 59 -9.19 6.77 15.66
N PRO A 60 -8.14 5.93 15.59
CA PRO A 60 -7.04 6.00 16.55
C PRO A 60 -6.39 7.40 16.55
N PRO A 61 -5.84 7.87 17.69
CA PRO A 61 -5.41 9.26 17.85
C PRO A 61 -4.44 9.76 16.77
N ASN A 62 -3.48 8.93 16.38
CA ASN A 62 -2.38 9.31 15.49
C ASN A 62 -2.65 8.97 14.01
N TRP A 63 -3.86 8.51 13.66
CA TRP A 63 -4.20 8.24 12.27
C TRP A 63 -4.60 9.54 11.57
N ARG A 64 -4.14 9.77 10.33
CA ARG A 64 -4.45 11.00 9.59
C ARG A 64 -5.91 11.03 9.12
N ILE A 65 -6.42 9.89 8.65
CA ILE A 65 -7.74 9.72 8.07
C ILE A 65 -8.54 8.64 8.83
N ASN A 66 -9.85 8.62 8.63
CA ASN A 66 -10.69 7.56 9.22
C ASN A 66 -10.45 6.24 8.48
N PRO A 67 -10.55 5.07 9.15
CA PRO A 67 -10.39 3.78 8.48
C PRO A 67 -11.28 3.65 7.24
N CYS A 68 -12.53 4.09 7.32
CA CYS A 68 -13.49 3.98 6.21
C CYS A 68 -13.14 4.79 4.96
N GLU A 69 -12.21 5.76 5.06
CA GLU A 69 -11.75 6.60 3.94
C GLU A 69 -10.62 5.92 3.13
N ASP A 70 -10.06 4.80 3.63
CA ASP A 70 -8.96 4.08 3.01
C ASP A 70 -9.12 2.56 3.20
N ASP A 71 -10.17 1.99 2.59
CA ASP A 71 -10.50 0.55 2.56
C ASP A 71 -10.75 -0.13 3.92
N GLY A 72 -10.79 0.62 5.03
CA GLY A 72 -11.11 0.11 6.36
C GLY A 72 -10.10 -0.91 6.87
N PHE A 73 -10.60 -1.99 7.45
CA PHE A 73 -9.78 -3.10 7.94
C PHE A 73 -9.25 -3.99 6.83
N GLU A 74 -9.73 -3.82 5.60
CA GLU A 74 -9.25 -4.56 4.42
C GLU A 74 -8.12 -3.82 3.68
N ASN A 75 -7.69 -2.66 4.18
CA ASN A 75 -6.54 -1.95 3.67
C ASN A 75 -5.25 -2.80 3.72
N VAL A 76 -4.61 -2.98 2.56
CA VAL A 76 -3.43 -3.83 2.42
C VAL A 76 -2.26 -3.40 3.30
N ASP A 77 -2.00 -2.09 3.39
CA ASP A 77 -0.87 -1.56 4.16
C ASP A 77 -1.10 -1.74 5.66
N LEU A 78 -2.35 -1.52 6.12
CA LEU A 78 -2.76 -1.81 7.49
C LEU A 78 -2.55 -3.29 7.83
N ILE A 79 -3.00 -4.21 6.97
CA ILE A 79 -2.88 -5.66 7.21
C ILE A 79 -1.40 -6.07 7.28
N VAL A 80 -0.56 -5.59 6.37
CA VAL A 80 0.88 -5.82 6.41
C VAL A 80 1.49 -5.28 7.70
N TRP A 81 1.04 -4.12 8.17
CA TRP A 81 1.51 -3.55 9.44
C TRP A 81 1.13 -4.41 10.65
N MET A 82 -0.10 -4.92 10.67
CA MET A 82 -0.63 -5.74 11.75
C MET A 82 0.02 -7.13 11.87
N ARG A 83 0.75 -7.59 10.85
CA ARG A 83 1.62 -8.78 10.99
C ARG A 83 2.82 -8.46 11.89
N THR A 84 2.73 -8.85 13.16
CA THR A 84 3.81 -8.68 14.14
C THR A 84 5.08 -9.37 13.65
N ALA A 85 6.20 -8.64 13.62
CA ALA A 85 7.51 -9.22 13.34
C ALA A 85 8.12 -9.78 14.63
N ALA A 86 8.82 -10.90 14.53
CA ALA A 86 9.45 -11.55 15.68
C ALA A 86 10.73 -10.84 16.18
N LEU A 87 11.31 -9.94 15.36
CA LEU A 87 12.59 -9.28 15.61
C LEU A 87 12.44 -7.75 15.59
N PRO A 88 13.28 -7.00 16.35
CA PRO A 88 13.22 -5.54 16.41
C PRO A 88 13.56 -4.87 15.07
N ASN A 89 14.49 -5.44 14.31
CA ASN A 89 14.80 -5.03 12.95
C ASN A 89 14.02 -5.91 11.98
N PHE A 90 13.01 -5.32 11.33
CA PHE A 90 12.14 -6.06 10.42
C PHE A 90 11.92 -5.29 9.12
N ARG A 91 11.52 -6.04 8.08
CA ARG A 91 11.08 -5.52 6.79
C ARG A 91 9.62 -5.89 6.58
N LYS A 92 8.85 -4.97 6.00
CA LYS A 92 7.47 -5.19 5.60
C LYS A 92 7.35 -4.95 4.09
N LEU A 93 6.65 -5.85 3.41
CA LEU A 93 6.44 -5.74 1.97
C LEU A 93 5.44 -4.61 1.69
N TRP A 94 5.84 -3.60 0.93
CA TRP A 94 4.94 -2.51 0.53
C TRP A 94 4.21 -2.85 -0.77
N ARG A 95 4.93 -3.04 -1.87
CA ARG A 95 4.35 -3.36 -3.19
C ARG A 95 5.20 -4.37 -3.95
N LEU A 96 4.61 -4.95 -4.99
CA LEU A 96 5.30 -5.75 -6.01
C LEU A 96 5.36 -4.97 -7.33
N VAL A 97 6.34 -5.23 -8.18
CA VAL A 97 6.38 -4.66 -9.53
C VAL A 97 5.28 -5.30 -10.38
N ASP A 98 4.43 -4.47 -10.98
CA ASP A 98 3.44 -4.95 -11.94
C ASP A 98 4.11 -5.17 -13.31
N ARG A 99 4.32 -6.45 -13.63
CA ARG A 99 4.98 -6.87 -14.88
C ARG A 99 4.05 -6.81 -16.10
N ASN A 100 2.75 -6.68 -15.88
CA ASN A 100 1.73 -6.63 -16.93
C ASN A 100 1.27 -5.20 -17.21
N ALA A 101 1.64 -4.23 -16.37
CA ALA A 101 1.32 -2.83 -16.56
C ALA A 101 1.86 -2.32 -17.91
N ASN A 102 0.99 -1.63 -18.65
CA ASN A 102 1.38 -0.88 -19.82
C ASN A 102 1.90 0.50 -19.39
N VAL A 103 3.21 0.70 -19.45
CA VAL A 103 3.84 1.98 -19.11
C VAL A 103 3.89 2.88 -20.34
N PRO A 104 3.25 4.06 -20.31
CA PRO A 104 3.33 5.02 -21.41
C PRO A 104 4.78 5.33 -21.79
N PHE A 105 5.06 5.40 -23.09
CA PHE A 105 6.39 5.74 -23.64
C PHE A 105 7.52 4.75 -23.33
N ALA A 106 7.24 3.64 -22.64
CA ALA A 106 8.18 2.53 -22.41
C ALA A 106 7.44 1.17 -22.27
N PRO A 107 6.65 0.76 -23.27
CA PRO A 107 5.84 -0.45 -23.18
C PRO A 107 6.72 -1.68 -22.99
N GLY A 108 6.33 -2.56 -22.07
CA GLY A 108 7.01 -3.82 -21.80
C GLY A 108 8.35 -3.72 -21.06
N VAL A 109 8.80 -2.52 -20.69
CA VAL A 109 10.11 -2.32 -20.07
C VAL A 109 10.29 -3.10 -18.76
N PHE A 110 9.20 -3.37 -18.02
CA PHE A 110 9.22 -4.09 -16.74
C PHE A 110 8.68 -5.54 -16.81
N GLN A 111 8.40 -6.08 -18.00
CA GLN A 111 7.83 -7.44 -18.15
C GLN A 111 8.74 -8.52 -17.53
N ASN A 112 10.06 -8.33 -17.61
CA ASN A 112 11.05 -9.25 -17.06
C ASN A 112 11.60 -8.79 -15.69
N GLY A 113 10.90 -7.89 -15.00
CA GLY A 113 11.36 -7.27 -13.75
C GLY A 113 12.05 -5.93 -13.99
N LEU A 114 12.89 -5.51 -13.04
CA LEU A 114 13.60 -4.23 -13.09
C LEU A 114 14.83 -4.34 -14.03
N PRO A 115 14.90 -3.60 -15.14
CA PRO A 115 16.10 -3.57 -15.99
C PRO A 115 17.32 -3.05 -15.22
N ALA A 116 18.52 -3.45 -15.66
CA ALA A 116 19.75 -2.86 -15.15
C ALA A 116 19.84 -1.38 -15.56
N GLY A 117 20.21 -0.50 -14.63
CA GLY A 117 20.42 0.91 -14.91
C GLY A 117 20.23 1.78 -13.67
N GLN A 118 20.03 3.07 -13.88
CA GLN A 118 19.85 4.04 -12.82
C GLN A 118 18.38 4.09 -12.37
N TYR A 119 18.19 4.15 -11.07
CA TYR A 119 16.88 4.32 -10.45
C TYR A 119 16.90 5.51 -9.49
N GLU A 120 15.76 6.16 -9.38
CA GLU A 120 15.52 7.23 -8.43
C GLU A 120 14.29 6.87 -7.58
N MET A 121 14.44 7.00 -6.27
CA MET A 121 13.36 6.75 -5.31
C MET A 121 13.00 8.07 -4.64
N VAL A 122 11.72 8.44 -4.73
CA VAL A 122 11.15 9.56 -4.00
C VAL A 122 10.44 9.00 -2.77
N VAL A 123 10.79 9.53 -1.61
CA VAL A 123 10.17 9.16 -0.33
C VAL A 123 9.33 10.34 0.12
N HIS A 124 8.02 10.14 0.21
CA HIS A 124 7.12 11.11 0.79
C HIS A 124 6.96 10.77 2.27
N SER A 125 7.83 11.34 3.08
CA SER A 125 7.76 11.11 4.51
C SER A 125 6.61 11.92 5.09
N SER A 126 5.80 11.19 5.84
CA SER A 126 4.69 11.72 6.58
C SER A 126 5.21 12.22 7.91
N GLU A 127 5.71 13.47 7.95
CA GLU A 127 6.06 14.09 9.24
C GLU A 127 4.82 14.06 10.15
N LEU A 128 4.93 13.32 11.24
CA LEU A 128 3.97 13.33 12.33
C LEU A 128 4.63 14.12 13.45
N PHE A 129 4.17 15.35 13.64
CA PHE A 129 4.21 15.98 14.96
C PHE A 129 3.13 15.36 15.84
#